data_AF-A0AAE1NXA7-F1
#
_entry.id   AF-A0AAE1NXA7-F1
#
_cell.length_a   1.000
_cell.length_b   1.000
_cell.length_c   1.000
_cell.angle_alpha   90.00
_cell.angle_beta   90.00
_cell.angle_gamma   90.00
#
_symmetry.space_group_name_H-M   'P 1'
#
loop_
_entity.id
_entity.type
_entity.pdbx_description
1 polymer ?
#
loop_
_entity_poly.entity_id
_entity_poly.type
_entity_poly.pdbx_seq_one_letter_code
_entity_poly.pdbx_strand_id
1 'polypeptide(L)'
;MGSVWFIRDVLLCVLVLVLVAGYFEGDIVVDSKDHLLQIVRGDPEGQMSAIKNPQRTWPNGVIPYVISSTYSSSERGIIGQAMAEFAAKTCLRFIPRTSSHRDYIHILRGRGCSSNVGRAGGQQVVSLGTGCVHKGVVVHELMH
;
A
#
# COMPACT_ATOMS: atom_id res chain seq x y z
N MET A 1 -25.51 -30.78 -2.09
CA MET A 1 -24.34 -30.81 -3.02
C MET A 1 -24.40 -29.56 -3.87
N GLY A 2 -23.59 -28.53 -3.59
CA GLY A 2 -23.61 -27.30 -4.39
C GLY A 2 -23.12 -26.07 -3.66
N SER A 3 -21.84 -26.04 -3.26
CA SER A 3 -21.24 -24.82 -2.67
C SER A 3 -19.72 -24.70 -2.85
N VAL A 4 -19.04 -25.69 -3.42
CA VAL A 4 -17.56 -25.70 -3.53
C VAL A 4 -17.08 -25.14 -4.87
N TRP A 5 -17.92 -25.15 -5.91
CA TRP A 5 -17.54 -24.68 -7.25
C TRP A 5 -17.54 -23.16 -7.37
N PHE A 6 -18.50 -22.46 -6.74
CA PHE A 6 -18.65 -21.00 -6.87
C PHE A 6 -17.48 -20.20 -6.26
N ILE A 7 -16.89 -20.67 -5.15
CA ILE A 7 -15.76 -20.00 -4.48
C ILE A 7 -14.47 -20.15 -5.28
N ARG A 8 -14.26 -21.31 -5.94
CA ARG A 8 -13.09 -21.54 -6.79
C ARG A 8 -13.12 -20.69 -8.05
N ASP A 9 -14.30 -20.50 -8.64
CA ASP A 9 -14.47 -19.70 -9.85
C ASP A 9 -14.32 -18.19 -9.57
N VAL A 10 -14.84 -17.69 -8.44
CA VAL A 10 -14.65 -16.28 -8.03
C VAL A 10 -13.19 -16.00 -7.66
N LEU A 11 -12.54 -16.90 -6.92
CA LEU A 11 -11.14 -16.76 -6.55
C LEU A 11 -10.24 -16.79 -7.79
N LEU A 12 -10.51 -17.68 -8.75
CA LEU A 12 -9.78 -17.73 -10.03
C LEU A 12 -10.01 -16.45 -10.85
N CYS A 13 -11.23 -15.90 -10.86
CA CYS A 13 -11.55 -14.68 -11.58
C CYS A 13 -10.85 -13.46 -10.97
N VAL A 14 -10.85 -13.32 -9.64
CA VAL A 14 -10.11 -12.26 -8.93
C VAL A 14 -8.61 -12.44 -9.11
N LEU A 15 -8.08 -13.67 -9.02
CA LEU A 15 -6.66 -13.93 -9.29
C LEU A 15 -6.30 -13.58 -10.74
N VAL A 16 -7.13 -13.92 -11.72
CA VAL A 16 -6.92 -13.60 -13.13
C VAL A 16 -7.00 -12.09 -13.36
N LEU A 17 -7.97 -11.39 -12.77
CA LEU A 17 -8.07 -9.92 -12.82
C LEU A 17 -6.85 -9.24 -12.21
N VAL A 18 -6.37 -9.69 -11.05
CA VAL A 18 -5.17 -9.16 -10.40
C VAL A 18 -3.91 -9.48 -11.21
N LEU A 19 -3.81 -10.68 -11.78
CA LEU A 19 -2.67 -11.07 -12.62
C LEU A 19 -2.65 -10.31 -13.96
N VAL A 20 -3.81 -9.90 -14.48
CA VAL A 20 -3.94 -9.14 -15.73
C VAL A 20 -3.81 -7.63 -15.49
N ALA A 21 -4.35 -7.09 -14.39
CA ALA A 21 -4.35 -5.65 -14.10
C ALA A 21 -3.16 -5.21 -13.22
N GLY A 22 -2.57 -6.09 -12.43
CA GLY A 22 -1.53 -5.78 -11.44
C GLY A 22 -2.04 -5.12 -10.15
N TYR A 23 -3.36 -4.93 -10.03
CA TYR A 23 -4.02 -4.32 -8.87
C TYR A 23 -5.00 -5.29 -8.20
N PHE A 24 -4.96 -5.39 -6.88
CA PHE A 24 -5.98 -5.98 -6.01
C PHE A 24 -6.86 -4.86 -5.44
N GLU A 25 -8.16 -5.12 -5.26
CA GLU A 25 -9.17 -4.11 -4.87
C GLU A 25 -9.24 -2.81 -5.71
N GLY A 26 -8.45 -2.70 -6.78
CA GLY A 26 -8.39 -1.55 -7.69
C GLY A 26 -7.28 -0.55 -7.36
N ASP A 27 -6.68 -0.63 -6.17
CA ASP A 27 -5.70 0.32 -5.63
C ASP A 27 -4.49 -0.35 -4.95
N ILE A 28 -4.51 -1.66 -4.71
CA ILE A 28 -3.40 -2.41 -4.11
C ILE A 28 -2.47 -2.97 -5.18
N VAL A 29 -1.20 -2.55 -5.19
CA VAL A 29 -0.18 -3.09 -6.09
C VAL A 29 0.37 -4.42 -5.56
N VAL A 30 0.24 -5.48 -6.36
CA VAL A 30 0.68 -6.83 -6.00
C VAL A 30 1.98 -7.17 -6.70
N ASP A 31 3.05 -7.32 -5.93
CA ASP A 31 4.42 -7.52 -6.44
C ASP A 31 4.72 -8.94 -6.95
N SER A 32 4.00 -9.96 -6.46
CA SER A 32 4.29 -11.37 -6.72
C SER A 32 3.09 -12.26 -6.37
N LYS A 33 3.09 -13.48 -6.93
CA LYS A 33 2.08 -14.50 -6.57
C LYS A 33 2.14 -14.86 -5.09
N ASP A 34 3.33 -14.89 -4.50
CA ASP A 34 3.50 -15.19 -3.07
C ASP A 34 2.92 -14.07 -2.19
N HIS A 35 3.07 -12.81 -2.59
CA HIS A 35 2.44 -11.68 -1.93
C HIS A 35 0.92 -11.70 -2.09
N LEU A 36 0.41 -12.00 -3.29
CA LEU A 36 -1.04 -12.18 -3.51
C LEU A 36 -1.59 -13.28 -2.61
N LEU A 37 -0.91 -14.42 -2.54
CA LEU A 37 -1.31 -15.51 -1.67
C LEU A 37 -1.25 -15.13 -0.19
N GLN A 38 -0.34 -14.25 0.24
CA GLN A 38 -0.31 -13.76 1.62
C GLN A 38 -1.47 -12.80 1.92
N ILE A 39 -1.83 -11.91 0.99
CA ILE A 39 -3.00 -11.03 1.13
C ILE A 39 -4.28 -11.88 1.18
N VAL A 40 -4.44 -12.82 0.24
CA VAL A 40 -5.64 -13.64 0.09
C VAL A 40 -5.76 -14.73 1.17
N ARG A 41 -4.63 -15.29 1.67
CA ARG A 41 -4.63 -16.35 2.70
C ARG A 41 -4.44 -15.83 4.12
N GLY A 42 -4.11 -14.55 4.30
CA GLY A 42 -3.87 -13.95 5.62
C GLY A 42 -5.10 -13.95 6.54
N ASP A 43 -6.28 -14.20 5.97
CA ASP A 43 -7.54 -14.18 6.67
C ASP A 43 -8.57 -15.19 6.12
N PRO A 44 -8.56 -16.45 6.61
CA PRO A 44 -9.54 -17.47 6.20
C PRO A 44 -10.97 -17.16 6.64
N GLU A 45 -11.17 -16.19 7.55
CA GLU A 45 -12.48 -15.82 8.10
C GLU A 45 -12.99 -14.45 7.63
N GLY A 46 -12.17 -13.66 6.92
CA GLY A 46 -12.55 -12.35 6.36
C GLY A 46 -12.80 -11.25 7.40
N GLN A 47 -12.28 -11.40 8.62
CA GLN A 47 -12.49 -10.48 9.74
C GLN A 47 -11.40 -9.38 9.89
N MET A 48 -10.24 -9.48 9.22
CA MET A 48 -9.10 -8.57 9.38
C MET A 48 -8.35 -8.30 8.07
N SER A 49 -8.35 -7.05 7.61
CA SER A 49 -7.59 -6.56 6.45
C SER A 49 -6.08 -6.34 6.71
N ALA A 50 -5.53 -6.84 7.82
CA ALA A 50 -4.16 -6.57 8.25
C ALA A 50 -3.17 -7.67 7.81
N ILE A 51 -2.00 -7.28 7.27
CA ILE A 51 -0.90 -8.22 7.03
C ILE A 51 -0.34 -8.74 8.35
N LYS A 52 -0.36 -10.07 8.52
CA LYS A 52 0.16 -10.75 9.73
C LYS A 52 1.65 -11.14 9.62
N ASN A 53 2.25 -11.06 8.44
CA ASN A 53 3.65 -11.45 8.22
C ASN A 53 4.61 -10.34 8.71
N PRO A 54 5.44 -10.58 9.76
CA PRO A 54 6.36 -9.57 10.27
C PRO A 54 7.45 -9.14 9.29
N GLN A 55 7.77 -9.97 8.28
CA GLN A 55 8.74 -9.58 7.25
C GLN A 55 8.21 -8.48 6.33
N ARG A 56 6.88 -8.34 6.25
CA ARG A 56 6.17 -7.36 5.42
C ARG A 56 5.73 -6.15 6.24
N THR A 57 6.13 -6.02 7.50
CA THR A 57 5.91 -4.80 8.27
C THR A 57 7.16 -3.91 8.22
N TRP A 58 6.97 -2.62 8.49
CA TRP A 58 8.07 -1.67 8.61
C TRP A 58 8.80 -1.86 9.94
N PRO A 59 10.13 -2.14 9.92
CA PRO A 59 10.88 -2.33 11.15
C PRO A 59 10.75 -1.13 12.09
N ASN A 60 10.43 -1.39 13.36
CA ASN A 60 10.22 -0.38 14.40
C ASN A 60 9.15 0.68 14.05
N GLY A 61 8.26 0.40 13.09
CA GLY A 61 7.26 1.35 12.59
C GLY A 61 7.86 2.57 11.88
N VAL A 62 9.12 2.50 11.45
CA VAL A 62 9.81 3.60 10.76
C VAL A 62 9.68 3.42 9.26
N ILE A 63 9.15 4.45 8.60
CA ILE A 63 8.89 4.47 7.16
C ILE A 63 9.70 5.59 6.52
N PRO A 64 10.88 5.30 5.94
CA PRO A 64 11.63 6.28 5.19
C PRO A 64 10.88 6.68 3.91
N TYR A 65 10.83 7.97 3.59
CA TYR A 65 10.10 8.46 2.42
C TYR A 65 10.88 9.46 1.57
N VAL A 66 10.50 9.52 0.30
CA VAL A 66 10.87 10.59 -0.65
C VAL A 66 9.58 11.10 -1.30
N ILE A 67 9.41 12.42 -1.40
CA ILE A 67 8.31 13.05 -2.14
C ILE A 67 8.85 13.67 -3.41
N SER A 68 8.34 13.22 -4.56
CA SER A 68 8.70 13.76 -5.88
C SER A 68 8.64 15.29 -5.91
N SER A 69 9.55 15.91 -6.67
CA SER A 69 9.56 17.35 -6.93
C SER A 69 8.39 17.81 -7.80
N THR A 70 7.64 16.89 -8.40
CA THR A 70 6.45 17.18 -9.22
C THR A 70 5.24 17.66 -8.41
N TYR A 71 5.26 17.55 -7.08
CA TYR A 71 4.21 18.07 -6.22
C TYR A 71 4.45 19.54 -5.87
N SER A 72 3.39 20.32 -5.91
CA SER A 72 3.40 21.70 -5.41
C SER A 72 3.65 21.75 -3.89
N SER A 73 4.05 22.91 -3.38
CA SER A 73 4.22 23.12 -1.93
C SER A 73 2.93 22.85 -1.14
N SER A 74 1.77 23.18 -1.71
CA SER A 74 0.46 22.92 -1.10
C SER A 74 0.19 21.41 -1.00
N GLU A 75 0.39 20.67 -2.08
CA GLU A 75 0.23 19.20 -2.12
C GLU A 75 1.19 18.51 -1.14
N ARG A 76 2.45 18.95 -1.09
CA ARG A 76 3.43 18.47 -0.10
C ARG A 76 2.98 18.73 1.33
N GLY A 77 2.33 19.87 1.58
CA GLY A 77 1.71 20.18 2.87
C GLY A 77 0.61 19.19 3.24
N ILE A 78 -0.27 18.83 2.31
CA ILE A 78 -1.33 17.84 2.53
C ILE A 78 -0.74 16.45 2.81
N ILE A 79 0.27 16.03 2.04
CA ILE A 79 0.97 14.76 2.27
C ILE A 79 1.62 14.74 3.66
N GLY A 80 2.29 15.84 4.06
CA GLY A 80 2.87 15.98 5.39
C GLY A 80 1.84 15.93 6.51
N GLN A 81 0.65 16.53 6.33
CA GLN A 81 -0.45 16.46 7.29
C GLN A 81 -0.98 15.02 7.46
N ALA A 82 -1.07 14.25 6.37
CA ALA A 82 -1.45 12.84 6.44
C ALA A 82 -0.42 12.03 7.24
N MET A 83 0.88 12.21 6.96
CA MET A 83 1.97 11.55 7.73
C MET A 83 1.95 11.94 9.22
N ALA A 84 1.66 13.21 9.54
CA ALA A 84 1.55 13.67 10.91
C ALA A 84 0.37 13.03 11.67
N GLU A 85 -0.71 12.69 10.97
CA GLU A 85 -1.86 12.02 11.57
C GLU A 85 -1.51 10.62 12.07
N PHE A 86 -0.70 9.86 11.33
CA PHE A 86 -0.16 8.58 11.80
C PHE A 86 0.72 8.76 13.04
N ALA A 87 1.56 9.79 13.06
CA ALA A 87 2.43 10.05 14.20
C ALA A 87 1.64 10.38 15.48
N ALA A 88 0.50 11.06 15.33
CA ALA A 88 -0.38 11.43 16.43
C ALA A 88 -1.25 10.27 16.96
N LYS A 89 -1.64 9.34 16.09
CA LYS A 89 -2.63 8.28 16.42
C LYS A 89 -2.05 6.87 16.55
N THR A 90 -0.83 6.66 16.06
CA THR A 90 -0.20 5.33 15.98
C THR A 90 1.28 5.37 16.37
N CYS A 91 1.95 4.22 16.34
CA CYS A 91 3.39 4.12 16.50
C CYS A 91 4.19 4.37 15.21
N LEU A 92 3.53 4.57 14.05
CA LEU A 92 4.22 4.76 12.78
C LEU A 92 4.89 6.13 12.67
N ARG A 93 6.11 6.16 12.12
CA ARG A 93 6.93 7.37 11.99
C ARG A 93 7.48 7.47 10.57
N PHE A 94 7.02 8.49 9.85
CA PHE A 94 7.54 8.84 8.53
C PHE A 94 8.77 9.73 8.67
N ILE A 95 9.90 9.31 8.10
CA ILE A 95 11.16 10.06 8.16
C ILE A 95 11.71 10.34 6.76
N PRO A 96 12.36 11.50 6.52
CA PRO A 96 13.07 11.74 5.27
C PRO A 96 14.11 10.64 5.02
N ARG A 97 14.12 10.11 3.81
CA ARG A 97 15.08 9.08 3.42
C ARG A 97 16.53 9.60 3.45
N THR A 98 17.46 8.75 3.86
CA THR A 98 18.92 8.92 3.76
C THR A 98 19.52 7.75 2.98
N SER A 99 20.81 7.80 2.65
CA SER A 99 21.51 6.74 1.91
C SER A 99 21.61 5.40 2.66
N SER A 100 21.43 5.38 3.99
CA SER A 100 21.41 4.16 4.79
C SER A 100 20.09 3.38 4.67
N HIS A 101 19.00 4.03 4.26
CA HIS A 101 17.70 3.38 4.08
C HIS A 101 17.63 2.63 2.75
N ARG A 102 17.69 1.30 2.83
CA ARG A 102 17.51 0.39 1.70
C ARG A 102 16.04 0.29 1.27
N ASP A 103 15.14 0.20 2.25
CA ASP A 103 13.69 0.14 2.03
C ASP A 103 13.05 1.48 2.31
N TYR A 104 12.22 1.97 1.41
CA TYR A 104 11.57 3.28 1.52
C TYR A 104 10.41 3.40 0.54
N ILE A 105 9.48 4.29 0.85
CA ILE A 105 8.42 4.69 -0.07
C ILE A 105 8.86 5.89 -0.92
N HIS A 106 8.55 5.86 -2.20
CA HIS A 106 8.68 7.00 -3.10
C HIS A 106 7.29 7.45 -3.54
N ILE A 107 6.86 8.58 -3.00
CA ILE A 107 5.57 9.19 -3.31
C ILE A 107 5.74 10.02 -4.59
N LEU A 108 5.09 9.59 -5.66
CA LEU A 108 5.21 10.20 -6.98
C LEU A 108 3.85 10.31 -7.68
N ARG A 109 3.80 11.23 -8.65
CA ARG A 109 2.59 11.52 -9.41
C ARG A 109 2.41 10.48 -10.52
N GLY A 110 1.84 9.32 -10.17
CA GLY A 110 1.56 8.23 -11.09
C GLY A 110 0.15 8.31 -11.71
N ARG A 111 -0.31 7.18 -12.23
CA ARG A 111 -1.69 7.02 -12.74
C ARG A 111 -2.57 6.50 -11.60
N GLY A 112 -3.62 7.23 -11.25
CA GLY A 112 -4.52 6.86 -10.17
C GLY A 112 -3.88 6.96 -8.77
N CYS A 113 -4.61 6.46 -7.79
CA CYS A 113 -4.19 6.37 -6.39
C CYS A 113 -3.91 4.89 -6.10
N SER A 114 -2.69 4.56 -5.68
CA SER A 114 -2.33 3.17 -5.39
C SER A 114 -1.06 3.04 -4.55
N SER A 115 -0.95 1.94 -3.80
CA SER A 115 0.23 1.58 -3.01
C SER A 115 0.40 0.06 -2.92
N ASN A 116 1.58 -0.42 -2.59
CA ASN A 116 1.78 -1.79 -2.14
C ASN A 116 1.29 -1.94 -0.70
N VAL A 117 0.73 -3.10 -0.34
CA VAL A 117 0.40 -3.38 1.06
C VAL A 117 1.66 -3.80 1.82
N GLY A 118 1.94 -3.11 2.92
CA GLY A 118 3.10 -3.29 3.78
C GLY A 118 4.44 -2.95 3.11
N ARG A 119 5.51 -3.47 3.70
CA ARG A 119 6.88 -3.31 3.20
C ARG A 119 7.19 -4.36 2.13
N ALA A 120 7.37 -3.92 0.89
CA ALA A 120 7.74 -4.79 -0.24
C ALA A 120 9.25 -5.06 -0.34
N GLY A 121 10.06 -4.20 0.26
CA GLY A 121 11.52 -4.21 0.16
C GLY A 121 12.03 -3.32 -0.98
N GLY A 122 13.22 -2.74 -0.81
CA GLY A 122 13.78 -1.76 -1.73
C GLY A 122 12.94 -0.48 -1.85
N GLN A 123 13.02 0.18 -3.01
CA GLN A 123 12.12 1.27 -3.34
C GLN A 123 10.74 0.71 -3.68
N GLN A 124 9.71 1.13 -2.95
CA GLN A 124 8.31 0.91 -3.35
C GLN A 124 7.62 2.25 -3.66
N VAL A 125 6.68 2.23 -4.60
CA VAL A 125 6.03 3.44 -5.10
C VAL A 125 4.66 3.60 -4.45
N VAL A 126 4.37 4.81 -4.00
CA VAL A 126 3.01 5.25 -3.67
C VAL A 126 2.59 6.23 -4.75
N SER A 127 1.63 5.84 -5.58
CA SER A 127 1.09 6.68 -6.65
C SER A 127 0.01 7.58 -6.08
N LEU A 128 0.24 8.89 -6.09
CA LEU A 128 -0.81 9.88 -5.86
C LEU A 128 -0.94 10.74 -7.12
N GLY A 129 -1.75 10.27 -8.06
CA GLY A 129 -2.05 10.96 -9.31
C GLY A 129 -2.89 12.23 -9.13
N THR A 130 -3.34 12.79 -10.25
CA THR A 130 -4.25 13.94 -10.25
C THR A 130 -5.57 13.57 -9.55
N GLY A 131 -5.97 14.38 -8.57
CA GLY A 131 -7.17 14.13 -7.75
C GLY A 131 -6.94 13.21 -6.53
N CYS A 132 -5.73 12.68 -6.33
CA CYS A 132 -5.44 11.81 -5.17
C CYS A 132 -4.89 12.58 -3.95
N VAL A 133 -4.44 13.83 -4.12
CA VAL A 133 -3.81 14.60 -3.03
C VAL A 133 -4.85 15.29 -2.14
N HIS A 134 -5.71 14.48 -1.53
CA HIS A 134 -6.61 14.87 -0.46
C HIS A 134 -6.22 14.11 0.80
N LYS A 135 -6.26 14.75 1.96
CA LYS A 135 -5.74 14.18 3.21
C LYS A 135 -6.24 12.75 3.48
N GLY A 136 -7.54 12.50 3.32
CA GLY A 136 -8.12 11.17 3.52
C GLY A 136 -7.63 10.11 2.53
N VAL A 137 -7.50 10.46 1.25
CA VAL A 137 -6.95 9.56 0.22
C VAL A 137 -5.48 9.28 0.49
N VAL A 138 -4.70 10.29 0.86
CA VAL A 138 -3.28 10.06 1.21
C VAL A 138 -3.15 9.17 2.43
N VAL A 139 -4.01 9.32 3.45
CA VAL A 139 -4.04 8.42 4.61
C VAL A 139 -4.39 6.99 4.18
N HIS A 140 -5.36 6.82 3.29
CA HIS A 140 -5.75 5.53 2.73
C HIS A 140 -4.57 4.84 2.01
N GLU A 141 -3.93 5.54 1.07
CA GLU A 141 -2.81 4.98 0.31
C GLU A 141 -1.56 4.70 1.18
N LEU A 142 -1.37 5.44 2.28
CA LEU A 142 -0.29 5.18 3.24
C LEU A 142 -0.65 4.10 4.28
N MET A 143 -1.91 3.69 4.35
CA MET A 143 -2.40 2.63 5.25
C MET A 143 -2.29 1.23 4.62
N HIS A 144 -2.30 1.16 3.28
CA HIS A 144 -1.81 -0.01 2.54
C HIS A 144 -0.39 -0.36 3.00
#